data_AF-M0L5W6-F1
#
_entry.id   AF-M0L5W6-F1
#
_cell.length_a   1.000
_cell.length_b   1.000
_cell.length_c   1.000
_cell.angle_alpha   90.00
_cell.angle_beta   90.00
_cell.angle_gamma   90.00
#
_symmetry.space_group_name_H-M   'P 1'
#
loop_
_entity.id
_entity.type
_entity.pdbx_description
1 polymer ?
#
loop_
_entity_poly.entity_id
_entity_poly.type
_entity_poly.pdbx_seq_one_letter_code
_entity_poly.pdbx_strand_id
1 'polypeptide(L)'
;MTPCTLLHDYECGDVTDEQLEDVWTGDTMREFKQTTVSEVIPEDCRTCDALEYCGGGCRWWSWNVDDTLAGRDPRFCQNMQYFVDEILPMVEERTETKPTPL
;
A
#
# COMPACT_ATOMS: atom_id res chain seq x y z
N MET A 1 -3.16 19.61 1.27
CA MET A 1 -3.47 18.48 0.36
C MET A 1 -2.68 17.28 0.82
N THR A 2 -3.29 16.10 0.85
CA THR A 2 -2.67 14.86 1.36
C THR A 2 -2.94 13.73 0.37
N PRO A 3 -2.12 12.66 0.33
CA PRO A 3 -2.26 11.58 -0.66
C PRO A 3 -3.44 10.65 -0.37
N CYS A 4 -3.91 10.62 0.88
CA CYS A 4 -5.01 9.80 1.34
C CYS A 4 -5.68 10.50 2.53
N THR A 5 -6.99 10.28 2.70
CA THR A 5 -7.79 10.85 3.80
C THR A 5 -7.30 10.43 5.20
N LEU A 6 -6.62 9.29 5.32
CA LEU A 6 -6.07 8.83 6.60
C LEU A 6 -4.69 9.42 6.91
N LEU A 7 -3.88 9.73 5.88
CA LEU A 7 -2.53 10.31 5.98
C LEU A 7 -2.59 11.83 6.14
N HIS A 8 -3.31 12.31 7.16
CA HIS A 8 -3.56 13.74 7.36
C HIS A 8 -2.29 14.53 7.72
N ASP A 9 -1.34 13.91 8.41
CA ASP A 9 -0.06 14.52 8.78
C ASP A 9 1.00 14.46 7.65
N TYR A 10 0.69 13.82 6.52
CA TYR A 10 1.58 13.77 5.35
C TYR A 10 1.17 14.87 4.36
N GLU A 11 1.58 16.09 4.67
CA GLU A 11 1.23 17.29 3.90
C GLU A 11 2.03 17.39 2.60
N CYS A 12 1.32 17.38 1.46
CA CYS A 12 1.94 17.49 0.13
C CYS A 12 1.95 18.92 -0.44
N GLY A 13 1.30 19.89 0.22
CA GLY A 13 1.15 21.28 -0.24
C GLY A 13 -0.27 21.83 -0.04
N ASP A 14 -0.48 23.12 -0.31
CA ASP A 14 -1.79 23.79 -0.14
C ASP A 14 -2.35 24.32 -1.46
N VAL A 15 -3.53 23.83 -1.85
CA VAL A 15 -4.18 24.21 -3.11
C VAL A 15 -4.88 25.58 -3.05
N THR A 16 -4.93 26.23 -1.88
CA THR A 16 -5.33 27.64 -1.81
C THR A 16 -4.21 28.59 -2.21
N ASP A 17 -2.96 28.14 -2.09
CA ASP A 17 -1.75 28.93 -2.35
C ASP A 17 -0.99 28.46 -3.61
N GLU A 18 -1.13 27.19 -4.00
CA GLU A 18 -0.42 26.54 -5.10
C GLU A 18 -1.39 25.93 -6.12
N GLN A 19 -0.99 25.77 -7.39
CA GLN A 19 -1.81 25.02 -8.34
C GLN A 19 -1.80 23.53 -7.97
N LEU A 20 -2.94 22.86 -8.16
CA LEU A 20 -3.06 21.42 -7.90
C LEU A 20 -2.00 20.60 -8.65
N GLU A 21 -1.64 20.98 -9.89
CA GLU A 21 -0.61 20.31 -10.67
C GLU A 21 0.78 20.41 -10.01
N ASP A 22 1.09 21.56 -9.44
CA ASP A 22 2.36 21.80 -8.73
C ASP A 22 2.42 20.91 -7.48
N VAL A 23 1.37 20.90 -6.66
CA VAL A 23 1.25 20.02 -5.48
C VAL A 23 1.31 18.53 -5.88
N TRP A 24 0.66 18.15 -6.99
CA TRP A 24 0.63 16.77 -7.47
C TRP A 24 1.98 16.28 -7.99
N THR A 25 2.76 17.16 -8.60
CA THR A 25 4.07 16.83 -9.18
C THR A 25 5.24 17.16 -8.26
N GLY A 26 4.98 17.84 -7.14
CA GLY A 26 5.93 18.19 -6.10
C GLY A 26 6.59 16.99 -5.42
N ASP A 27 7.68 17.27 -4.69
CA ASP A 27 8.59 16.24 -4.21
C ASP A 27 7.94 15.29 -3.18
N THR A 28 7.14 15.81 -2.23
CA THR A 28 6.44 14.99 -1.23
C THR A 28 5.42 14.03 -1.87
N MET A 29 4.61 14.52 -2.81
CA MET A 29 3.67 13.65 -3.54
C MET A 29 4.42 12.66 -4.45
N ARG A 30 5.56 13.07 -5.02
CA ARG A 30 6.40 12.18 -5.82
C ARG A 30 7.01 11.06 -4.98
N GLU A 31 7.51 11.35 -3.78
CA GLU A 31 8.01 10.35 -2.83
C GLU A 31 6.93 9.32 -2.51
N PHE A 32 5.71 9.77 -2.18
CA PHE A 32 4.59 8.87 -1.93
C PHE A 32 4.30 7.97 -3.14
N LYS A 33 4.22 8.54 -4.35
CA LYS A 33 3.93 7.79 -5.59
C LYS A 33 5.05 6.83 -5.98
N GLN A 34 6.31 7.16 -5.66
CA GLN A 34 7.48 6.34 -5.97
C GLN A 34 7.76 5.27 -4.91
N THR A 35 7.03 5.28 -3.79
CA THR A 35 7.12 4.22 -2.79
C THR A 35 6.47 2.95 -3.34
N THR A 36 7.22 2.19 -4.13
CA THR A 36 6.76 0.95 -4.75
C THR A 36 6.97 -0.24 -3.83
N VAL A 37 6.09 -1.23 -4.00
CA VAL A 37 6.16 -2.50 -3.29
C VAL A 37 7.51 -3.19 -3.52
N SER A 38 8.04 -3.17 -4.74
CA SER A 38 9.30 -3.85 -5.08
C SER A 38 10.55 -3.17 -4.53
N GLU A 39 10.53 -1.88 -4.21
CA GLU A 39 11.74 -1.15 -3.82
C GLU A 39 11.83 -0.91 -2.32
N VAL A 40 10.69 -0.74 -1.64
CA VAL A 40 10.69 -0.15 -0.29
C VAL A 40 10.23 -1.11 0.81
N ILE A 41 9.69 -2.30 0.48
CA ILE A 41 9.24 -3.27 1.50
C ILE A 41 10.40 -4.01 2.21
N PRO A 42 10.17 -4.48 3.45
CA PRO A 42 11.09 -5.37 4.16
C PRO A 42 11.38 -6.66 3.39
N GLU A 43 12.55 -7.25 3.64
CA GLU A 43 13.08 -8.41 2.91
C GLU A 43 12.11 -9.61 2.86
N ASP A 44 11.44 -9.91 3.97
CA ASP A 44 10.50 -11.02 4.06
C ASP A 44 9.18 -10.78 3.32
N CYS A 45 8.80 -9.53 3.04
CA CYS A 45 7.69 -9.25 2.15
C CYS A 45 8.05 -9.58 0.70
N ARG A 46 9.31 -9.45 0.29
CA ARG A 46 9.77 -9.72 -1.10
C ARG A 46 9.61 -11.19 -1.49
N THR A 47 9.66 -12.08 -0.51
CA THR A 47 9.49 -13.53 -0.68
C THR A 47 8.10 -14.02 -0.22
N CYS A 48 7.20 -13.12 0.17
CA CYS A 48 5.86 -13.45 0.62
C CYS A 48 4.97 -13.80 -0.58
N ASP A 49 4.33 -14.95 -0.54
CA ASP A 49 3.38 -15.43 -1.55
C ASP A 49 2.11 -14.60 -1.63
N ALA A 50 1.72 -13.97 -0.52
CA ALA A 50 0.59 -13.04 -0.50
C ALA A 50 0.93 -11.66 -1.09
N LEU A 51 2.18 -11.37 -1.46
CA LEU A 51 2.60 -10.05 -1.93
C LEU A 51 1.83 -9.61 -3.19
N GLU A 52 1.65 -10.53 -4.13
CA GLU A 52 0.94 -10.26 -5.39
C GLU A 52 -0.53 -9.91 -5.17
N TYR A 53 -1.12 -10.34 -4.05
CA TYR A 53 -2.50 -10.02 -3.69
C TYR A 53 -2.61 -8.85 -2.71
N CYS A 54 -1.58 -8.59 -1.90
CA CYS A 54 -1.63 -7.55 -0.86
C CYS A 54 -1.10 -6.19 -1.34
N GLY A 55 -0.26 -6.16 -2.37
CA GLY A 55 0.32 -4.93 -2.90
C GLY A 55 1.13 -4.14 -1.86
N GLY A 56 1.68 -4.81 -0.85
CA GLY A 56 2.43 -4.18 0.24
C GLY A 56 1.58 -3.51 1.34
N GLY A 57 0.25 -3.66 1.29
CA GLY A 57 -0.67 -3.16 2.33
C GLY A 57 -0.86 -1.63 2.34
N CYS A 58 -1.51 -1.13 3.39
CA CYS A 58 -1.82 0.30 3.50
C CYS A 58 -0.63 1.11 4.03
N ARG A 59 -0.22 2.15 3.29
CA ARG A 59 0.87 3.06 3.69
C ARG A 59 0.55 3.87 4.95
N TRP A 60 -0.72 4.13 5.23
CA TRP A 60 -1.12 4.78 6.49
C TRP A 60 -0.72 3.96 7.72
N TRP A 61 -0.89 2.64 7.67
CA TRP A 61 -0.50 1.77 8.79
C TRP A 61 1.00 1.81 9.04
N SER A 62 1.79 1.70 7.98
CA SER A 62 3.25 1.84 8.05
C SER A 62 3.66 3.20 8.64
N TRP A 63 3.07 4.28 8.15
CA TRP A 63 3.36 5.63 8.62
C TRP A 63 3.02 5.81 10.11
N ASN A 64 1.87 5.29 10.55
CA ASN A 64 1.44 5.47 11.94
C ASN A 64 2.20 4.62 12.95
N VAL A 65 2.77 3.49 12.53
CA VAL A 65 3.46 2.56 13.42
C VAL A 65 4.95 2.82 13.44
N ASP A 66 5.55 3.03 12.27
CA ASP A 66 7.00 3.05 12.08
C ASP A 66 7.53 4.41 11.56
N ASP A 67 6.66 5.42 11.41
CA ASP A 67 7.01 6.75 10.86
C ASP A 67 7.73 6.69 9.50
N THR A 68 7.28 5.75 8.67
CA THR A 68 7.84 5.54 7.34
C THR A 68 6.77 5.08 6.36
N LEU A 69 6.93 5.43 5.09
CA LEU A 69 6.13 4.86 4.01
C LEU A 69 6.62 3.45 3.61
N ALA A 70 7.81 3.03 4.03
CA ALA A 70 8.49 1.80 3.64
C ALA A 70 8.07 0.52 4.41
N GLY A 71 7.44 0.70 5.56
CA GLY A 71 7.11 -0.38 6.48
C GLY A 71 5.95 -1.24 6.02
N ARG A 72 5.57 -2.15 6.91
CA ARG A 72 4.46 -3.10 6.67
C ARG A 72 3.15 -2.53 7.17
N ASP A 73 2.07 -3.07 6.63
CA ASP A 73 0.78 -3.04 7.29
C ASP A 73 0.67 -4.24 8.25
N PRO A 74 0.82 -4.06 9.57
CA PRO A 74 0.82 -5.18 10.51
C PRO A 74 -0.56 -5.83 10.66
N ARG A 75 -1.65 -5.12 10.36
CA ARG A 75 -3.01 -5.67 10.48
C ARG A 75 -3.40 -6.45 9.24
N PHE A 76 -3.07 -5.93 8.07
CA PHE A 76 -3.44 -6.55 6.81
C PHE A 76 -2.60 -7.79 6.49
N CYS A 77 -1.33 -7.82 6.93
CA CYS A 77 -0.43 -8.94 6.67
C CYS A 77 -1.02 -10.31 7.10
N GLN A 78 -1.57 -10.40 8.31
CA GLN A 78 -2.19 -11.63 8.82
C GLN A 78 -3.43 -12.04 8.01
N ASN A 79 -4.27 -11.07 7.64
CA ASN A 79 -5.47 -11.32 6.85
C ASN A 79 -5.14 -11.83 5.44
N MET A 80 -4.03 -11.35 4.87
CA MET A 80 -3.63 -11.73 3.52
C MET A 80 -3.01 -13.12 3.45
N GLN A 81 -2.32 -13.56 4.51
CA GLN A 81 -1.90 -14.96 4.63
C GLN A 81 -3.12 -15.88 4.72
N TYR A 82 -4.08 -15.57 5.62
CA TYR A 82 -5.34 -16.32 5.68
C TYR A 82 -6.12 -16.31 4.36
N PHE A 83 -6.08 -15.19 3.61
CA PHE A 83 -6.70 -15.12 2.29
C PHE A 83 -6.06 -16.13 1.33
N VAL A 84 -4.73 -16.17 1.22
CA VAL A 84 -4.02 -17.08 0.31
C VAL A 84 -4.20 -18.53 0.73
N ASP A 85 -4.11 -18.82 2.03
CA ASP A 85 -4.17 -20.18 2.56
C ASP A 85 -5.57 -20.79 2.50
N GLU A 86 -6.60 -20.02 2.85
CA GLU A 86 -7.94 -20.56 3.10
C GLU A 86 -8.98 -20.05 2.11
N ILE A 87 -8.96 -18.75 1.77
CA ILE A 87 -10.03 -18.13 0.98
C ILE A 87 -9.81 -18.29 -0.52
N LEU A 88 -8.58 -18.11 -0.99
CA LEU A 88 -8.24 -18.19 -2.41
C LEU A 88 -8.59 -19.56 -3.00
N PRO A 89 -8.27 -20.71 -2.36
CA PRO A 89 -8.70 -22.02 -2.85
C PRO A 89 -10.22 -22.16 -2.92
N MET A 90 -10.95 -21.63 -1.93
CA MET A 90 -12.42 -21.66 -1.91
C MET A 90 -13.03 -20.79 -3.03
N VAL A 91 -12.40 -19.67 -3.35
CA VAL A 91 -12.82 -18.81 -4.47
C VAL A 91 -12.59 -19.53 -5.78
N GLU A 92 -11.38 -20.06 -6.01
CA GLU A 92 -11.02 -20.79 -7.22
C GLU A 92 -11.93 -22.00 -7.46
N GLU A 93 -12.26 -22.76 -6.41
CA GLU A 93 -13.20 -23.89 -6.48
C GLU A 93 -14.60 -23.43 -6.92
N ARG A 94 -15.07 -22.29 -6.40
CA ARG A 94 -16.43 -21.80 -6.64
C ARG A 94 -16.59 -21.08 -7.97
N THR A 95 -15.55 -20.42 -8.44
CA THR A 95 -15.63 -19.56 -9.63
C THR A 95 -14.97 -20.18 -10.85
N GLU A 96 -14.23 -21.29 -10.67
CA GLU A 96 -13.38 -21.89 -11.71
C GLU A 96 -12.36 -20.89 -12.29
N THR A 97 -12.05 -19.83 -11.52
CA THR A 97 -11.17 -18.73 -11.95
C THR A 97 -10.21 -18.36 -10.83
N LYS A 98 -8.95 -18.15 -11.21
CA LYS A 98 -7.94 -17.56 -10.34
C LYS A 98 -8.12 -16.04 -10.31
N PRO A 99 -8.32 -15.42 -9.13
CA PRO A 99 -8.31 -13.97 -8.98
C PRO A 99 -7.03 -13.35 -9.55
N THR A 100 -7.18 -12.26 -10.30
CA THR A 100 -6.04 -11.51 -10.81
C THR A 100 -5.31 -10.83 -9.65
N PRO A 101 -3.98 -11.00 -9.53
CA PRO A 101 -3.16 -10.24 -8.60
C PRO A 101 -3.20 -8.72 -8.88
N LEU A 102 -2.75 -7.91 -7.91
CA LEU A 102 -2.69 -6.45 -7.98
C LEU A 102 -1.57 -5.93 -8.90
#